data_AF-A0A098SAB7-F1
#
_entry.id   AF-A0A098SAB7-F1
#
_cell.length_a   1.000
_cell.length_b   1.000
_cell.length_c   1.000
_cell.angle_alpha   90.00
_cell.angle_beta   90.00
_cell.angle_gamma   90.00
#
_symmetry.space_group_name_H-M   'P 1'
#
loop_
_entity.id
_entity.type
_entity.pdbx_description
1 polymer ?
#
loop_
_entity_poly.entity_id
_entity_poly.type
_entity_poly.pdbx_seq_one_letter_code
_entity_poly.pdbx_strand_id
1 'polypeptide(L)'
;MKDQKDYAQLTLEALRTEEQKLKRQNLTGNVFTGFLAGVMIYGLVKNGFGLLYTAIPLLIIAVVAKNGQSLQAKLKAVRAELAGRDGA
;
A
#
# COMPACT_ATOMS: atom_id res chain seq x y z
N MET A 1 13.18 -4.61 -13.00
CA MET A 1 12.15 -5.62 -12.69
C MET A 1 12.81 -6.86 -12.10
N LYS A 2 13.03 -6.92 -10.78
CA LYS A 2 13.47 -8.12 -10.05
C LYS A 2 12.94 -8.00 -8.62
N ASP A 3 11.69 -8.39 -8.43
CA ASP A 3 11.05 -8.44 -7.11
C ASP A 3 10.11 -9.66 -7.03
N GLN A 4 10.46 -10.71 -7.79
CA GLN A 4 9.95 -12.05 -7.53
C GLN A 4 10.74 -12.57 -6.34
N LYS A 5 10.36 -12.12 -5.13
CA LYS A 5 10.60 -12.95 -3.97
C LYS A 5 9.96 -14.28 -4.29
N ASP A 6 10.76 -15.33 -4.34
CA ASP A 6 10.27 -16.66 -4.59
C ASP A 6 9.52 -17.10 -3.33
N TYR A 7 8.24 -16.75 -3.25
CA TYR A 7 7.37 -17.09 -2.14
C TYR A 7 7.30 -18.62 -1.93
N ALA A 8 7.65 -19.39 -2.96
CA ALA A 8 7.78 -20.83 -2.89
C ALA A 8 8.95 -21.28 -1.98
N GLN A 9 9.97 -20.45 -1.76
CA GLN A 9 11.13 -20.79 -0.91
C GLN A 9 10.95 -20.37 0.55
N LEU A 10 9.91 -19.60 0.88
CA LEU A 10 9.66 -19.17 2.24
C LEU A 10 8.95 -20.27 3.04
N THR A 11 9.22 -20.34 4.35
CA THR A 11 8.51 -21.23 5.29
C THR A 11 7.09 -20.70 5.58
N LEU A 12 6.17 -21.57 6.00
CA LEU A 12 4.77 -21.19 6.28
C LEU A 12 4.67 -19.98 7.23
N GLU A 13 5.49 -19.95 8.28
CA GLU A 13 5.56 -18.83 9.22
C GLU A 13 6.04 -17.54 8.54
N ALA A 14 7.08 -17.62 7.70
CA ALA A 14 7.59 -16.47 6.97
C ALA A 14 6.56 -15.90 5.97
N LEU A 15 5.77 -16.76 5.30
CA LEU A 15 4.66 -16.32 4.45
C LEU A 15 3.60 -15.55 5.25
N ARG A 16 3.20 -16.06 6.43
CA ARG A 16 2.22 -15.37 7.29
C ARG A 16 2.74 -14.03 7.79
N THR A 17 4.00 -13.95 8.18
CA THR A 17 4.64 -12.68 8.56
C THR A 17 4.64 -11.69 7.41
N GLU A 18 4.96 -12.15 6.19
CA GLU A 18 4.98 -11.29 5.00
C GLU A 18 3.57 -10.82 4.61
N GLU A 19 2.54 -11.68 4.71
CA GLU A 19 1.14 -11.28 4.51
C GLU A 19 0.73 -10.17 5.48
N GLN A 20 1.03 -10.33 6.77
CA GLN A 20 0.70 -9.32 7.79
C GLN A 20 1.45 -8.01 7.54
N LYS A 21 2.72 -8.07 7.13
CA LYS A 21 3.51 -6.89 6.78
C LYS A 21 2.89 -6.13 5.60
N LEU A 22 2.53 -6.84 4.54
CA LEU A 22 1.90 -6.26 3.35
C LEU A 22 0.53 -5.65 3.69
N LYS A 23 -0.28 -6.31 4.52
CA LYS A 23 -1.55 -5.75 5.03
C LYS A 23 -1.33 -4.46 5.81
N ARG A 24 -0.39 -4.46 6.76
CA ARG A 24 -0.08 -3.27 7.57
C ARG A 24 0.39 -2.12 6.68
N GLN A 25 1.27 -2.40 5.71
CA GLN A 25 1.77 -1.38 4.79
C GLN A 25 0.65 -0.80 3.91
N ASN A 26 -0.28 -1.62 3.44
CA ASN A 26 -1.46 -1.17 2.70
C ASN A 26 -2.38 -0.30 3.58
N LEU A 27 -2.60 -0.70 4.83
CA LEU A 27 -3.38 0.09 5.79
C LEU A 27 -2.73 1.45 6.08
N THR A 28 -1.42 1.47 6.36
CA THR A 28 -0.66 2.72 6.58
C THR A 28 -0.75 3.63 5.36
N GLY A 29 -0.63 3.09 4.15
CA GLY A 29 -0.80 3.86 2.91
C GLY A 29 -2.19 4.50 2.77
N ASN A 30 -3.24 3.75 3.09
CA ASN A 30 -4.62 4.27 3.08
C ASN A 30 -4.85 5.36 4.14
N VAL A 31 -4.36 5.16 5.36
CA VAL A 31 -4.46 6.17 6.43
C VAL A 31 -3.71 7.44 6.05
N PHE A 32 -2.50 7.31 5.51
CA PHE A 32 -1.69 8.44 5.05
C PHE A 32 -2.35 9.19 3.90
N THR A 33 -2.98 8.47 2.97
CA THR A 33 -3.77 9.06 1.87
C THR A 33 -4.96 9.86 2.42
N GLY A 34 -5.68 9.33 3.40
CA GLY A 34 -6.78 10.05 4.07
C GLY A 34 -6.29 11.31 4.81
N PHE A 35 -5.15 11.24 5.48
CA PHE A 35 -4.51 12.41 6.10
C PHE A 35 -4.18 13.49 5.07
N LEU A 36 -3.58 13.12 3.92
CA LEU A 36 -3.28 14.06 2.84
C LEU A 36 -4.54 14.70 2.26
N ALA A 37 -5.63 13.93 2.11
CA ALA A 37 -6.93 14.48 1.69
C ALA A 37 -7.45 15.52 2.70
N GLY A 38 -7.31 15.26 4.01
CA GLY A 38 -7.63 16.22 5.06
C GLY A 38 -6.80 17.51 4.96
N VAL A 39 -5.49 17.40 4.72
CA VAL A 39 -4.60 18.55 4.49
C VAL A 39 -5.03 19.37 3.27
N MET A 40 -5.42 18.71 2.17
CA MET A 40 -5.95 19.40 0.99
C MET A 40 -7.20 20.20 1.33
N ILE A 41 -8.18 19.58 2.01
CA ILE A 41 -9.43 20.25 2.39
C ILE A 41 -9.16 21.43 3.33
N TYR A 42 -8.30 21.23 4.34
CA TYR A 42 -7.94 22.30 5.27
C TYR A 42 -7.24 23.47 4.56
N GLY A 43 -6.28 23.19 3.68
CA GLY A 43 -5.60 24.20 2.88
C GLY A 43 -6.56 24.97 1.97
N LEU A 44 -7.49 24.27 1.31
CA LEU A 44 -8.53 24.87 0.48
C LEU A 44 -9.43 25.84 1.28
N VAL A 45 -9.87 25.42 2.47
CA VAL A 45 -10.75 26.24 3.32
C VAL A 45 -9.99 27.44 3.90
N LYS A 46 -8.72 27.28 4.30
CA LYS A 46 -8.01 28.30 5.07
C LYS A 46 -7.15 29.25 4.26
N ASN A 47 -6.57 28.77 3.16
CA ASN A 47 -5.66 29.53 2.30
C ASN A 47 -6.19 29.67 0.85
N GLY A 48 -7.36 29.10 0.55
CA GLY A 48 -7.94 29.09 -0.80
C GLY A 48 -7.31 28.02 -1.72
N PHE A 49 -7.61 28.09 -3.02
CA PHE A 49 -7.08 27.15 -4.01
C PHE A 49 -5.59 27.41 -4.29
N GLY A 50 -4.71 26.73 -3.56
CA GLY A 50 -3.26 26.86 -3.69
C GLY A 50 -2.61 25.62 -4.28
N LEU A 51 -1.75 25.78 -5.30
CA LEU A 51 -0.95 24.70 -5.91
C LEU A 51 -0.11 23.95 -4.87
N LEU A 52 0.37 24.63 -3.82
CA LEU A 52 1.19 24.00 -2.77
C LEU A 52 0.40 22.95 -1.96
N TYR A 53 -0.84 23.28 -1.59
CA TYR A 53 -1.69 22.41 -0.76
C TYR A 53 -2.53 21.44 -1.59
N THR A 54 -2.50 21.54 -2.91
CA THR A 54 -3.23 20.64 -3.84
C THR A 54 -2.27 19.79 -4.64
N ALA A 55 -1.34 20.37 -5.39
CA ALA A 55 -0.45 19.62 -6.30
C ALA A 55 0.54 18.70 -5.56
N ILE A 56 1.12 19.14 -4.43
CA ILE A 56 2.05 18.31 -3.67
C ILE A 56 1.34 17.09 -3.06
N PRO A 57 0.22 17.25 -2.30
CA PRO A 57 -0.53 16.09 -1.83
C PRO A 57 -1.03 15.20 -2.96
N LEU A 58 -1.49 15.76 -4.08
CA LEU A 58 -1.99 14.98 -5.22
C LEU A 58 -0.89 14.08 -5.82
N LEU A 59 0.33 14.61 -6.00
CA LEU A 59 1.46 13.83 -6.51
C LEU A 59 1.84 12.70 -5.53
N ILE A 60 1.85 12.99 -4.23
CA ILE A 60 2.16 11.97 -3.22
C ILE A 60 1.08 10.88 -3.23
N ILE A 61 -0.20 11.24 -3.29
CA ILE A 61 -1.31 10.28 -3.38
C ILE A 61 -1.17 9.42 -4.64
N ALA A 62 -0.82 10.01 -5.79
CA ALA A 62 -0.63 9.25 -7.03
C ALA A 62 0.50 8.21 -6.93
N VAL A 63 1.62 8.56 -6.30
CA VAL A 63 2.73 7.62 -6.06
C VAL A 63 2.31 6.52 -5.07
N VAL A 64 1.66 6.90 -3.97
CA VAL A 64 1.17 5.95 -2.96
C VAL A 64 0.14 4.99 -3.55
N ALA A 65 -0.78 5.46 -4.40
CA ALA A 65 -1.77 4.64 -5.08
C ALA A 65 -1.13 3.63 -6.03
N LYS A 66 -0.15 4.05 -6.84
CA LYS A 66 0.63 3.14 -7.69
C LYS A 66 1.35 2.07 -6.88
N ASN A 67 1.98 2.45 -5.77
CA ASN A 67 2.64 1.49 -4.88
C ASN A 67 1.63 0.54 -4.23
N GLY A 68 0.45 1.04 -3.83
CA GLY A 68 -0.65 0.24 -3.29
C GLY A 68 -1.11 -0.88 -4.23
N GLN A 69 -1.19 -0.61 -5.55
CA GLN A 69 -1.52 -1.65 -6.53
C GLN A 69 -0.45 -2.77 -6.56
N SER A 70 0.82 -2.41 -6.50
CA SER A 70 1.90 -3.40 -6.45
C SER A 70 1.90 -4.21 -5.14
N LEU A 71 1.57 -3.57 -4.01
CA LEU A 71 1.37 -4.23 -2.72
C LEU A 71 0.22 -5.22 -2.75
N GLN A 72 -0.92 -4.86 -3.35
CA GLN A 72 -2.05 -5.77 -3.48
C GLN A 72 -1.73 -6.97 -4.37
N ALA A 73 -0.98 -6.78 -5.45
CA ALA A 73 -0.50 -7.87 -6.29
C ALA A 73 0.40 -8.84 -5.50
N LYS A 74 1.35 -8.31 -4.72
CA LYS A 74 2.21 -9.11 -3.83
C LYS A 74 1.41 -9.84 -2.75
N LEU A 75 0.43 -9.17 -2.14
CA LEU A 75 -0.44 -9.76 -1.12
C LEU A 75 -1.27 -10.92 -1.69
N LYS A 76 -1.80 -10.75 -2.91
CA LYS A 76 -2.57 -11.80 -3.60
C LYS A 76 -1.70 -13.02 -3.92
N ALA A 77 -0.45 -12.80 -4.35
CA ALA A 77 0.51 -13.87 -4.59
C ALA A 77 0.85 -14.65 -3.31
N VAL A 78 1.18 -13.94 -2.22
CA VAL A 78 1.47 -14.55 -0.90
C VAL A 78 0.29 -15.38 -0.40
N ARG A 79 -0.94 -14.86 -0.53
CA ARG A 79 -2.16 -15.57 -0.12
C ARG A 79 -2.45 -16.81 -0.96
N ALA A 80 -2.21 -16.74 -2.26
CA ALA A 80 -2.40 -17.90 -3.14
C ALA A 80 -1.46 -19.05 -2.74
N GLU A 81 -0.19 -18.73 -2.44
CA GLU A 81 0.78 -19.72 -1.96
C GLU A 81 0.41 -20.28 -0.58
N LEU A 82 -0.05 -19.42 0.35
CA LEU A 82 -0.57 -19.85 1.66
C LEU A 82 -1.76 -20.80 1.52
N ALA A 83 -2.74 -20.46 0.69
CA ALA A 83 -3.93 -21.29 0.48
C ALA A 83 -3.61 -22.65 -0.18
N GLY A 84 -2.63 -22.67 -1.09
CA GLY A 84 -2.15 -23.91 -1.71
C GLY A 84 -1.41 -24.84 -0.74
N ARG A 85 -0.82 -24.30 0.33
CA ARG A 85 -0.06 -25.06 1.34
C ARG A 85 -0.86 -25.45 2.58
N ASP A 86 -1.80 -24.60 3.02
CA ASP A 86 -2.69 -24.93 4.14
C ASP A 86 -3.74 -26.00 3.74
N GLY A 87 -3.96 -26.21 2.44
CA GLY A 87 -4.90 -27.22 1.90
C GLY A 87 -4.27 -28.54 1.43
N ALA A 88 -2.95 -28.69 1.55
CA ALA A 88 -2.18 -29.89 1.21
C ALA A 88 -1.69 -30.60 2.47
#